data_AF-R5LVZ1-F1
#
_entry.id   AF-R5LVZ1-F1
#
_cell.length_a   1.000
_cell.length_b   1.000
_cell.length_c   1.000
_cell.angle_alpha   90.00
_cell.angle_beta   90.00
_cell.angle_gamma   90.00
#
_symmetry.space_group_name_H-M   'P 1'
#
loop_
_entity.id
_entity.type
_entity.pdbx_description
1 polymer ?
#
loop_
_entity_poly.entity_id
_entity_poly.type
_entity_poly.pdbx_seq_one_letter_code
_entity_poly.pdbx_strand_id
1 'polypeptide(L)' 'MVKEIKRDYYLEQLIKRKGNGLIKIVTGIRRCGKSYLLRTLFKNHLLENGVDEKHIIEMAFDLFDNIEYRDPKHFYPKI' A
#
# COMPACT_ATOMS: atom_id res chain seq x y z
N MET A 1 20.47 14.91 10.48
CA MET A 1 19.86 13.66 10.00
C MET A 1 18.46 13.57 10.59
N VAL A 2 17.41 13.49 9.77
CA VAL A 2 16.02 13.43 10.27
C VAL A 2 15.75 11.99 10.71
N LYS A 3 15.33 11.81 11.97
CA LYS A 3 14.94 10.51 12.53
C LYS A 3 13.64 10.06 11.88
N GLU A 4 13.66 8.94 11.17
CA GLU A 4 12.48 8.34 10.56
C GLU A 4 11.49 7.84 11.63
N ILE A 5 10.20 8.19 11.50
CA ILE A 5 9.15 7.72 12.41
C ILE A 5 8.64 6.37 11.90
N LYS A 6 8.98 5.29 12.61
CA LYS A 6 8.75 3.91 12.15
C LYS A 6 7.30 3.43 12.15
N ARG A 7 6.39 4.09 12.87
CA ARG A 7 4.95 3.74 12.94
C ARG A 7 4.68 2.26 13.28
N ASP A 8 5.51 1.68 14.14
CA ASP A 8 5.54 0.24 14.43
C ASP A 8 4.16 -0.36 14.71
N TYR A 9 3.34 0.31 15.53
CA TYR A 9 1.99 -0.15 15.83
C TYR A 9 1.15 -0.43 14.57
N TYR A 10 1.13 0.48 13.59
CA TYR A 10 0.34 0.31 12.38
C TYR A 10 0.98 -0.66 11.39
N LEU A 11 2.31 -0.66 11.32
CA LEU A 11 3.06 -1.57 10.47
C LEU A 11 2.84 -3.03 10.91
N GLU A 12 2.93 -3.31 12.21
CA GLU A 12 2.68 -4.62 12.81
C GLU A 12 1.27 -5.16 12.50
N GLN A 13 0.26 -4.29 12.47
CA GLN A 13 -1.10 -4.70 12.10
C GLN A 13 -1.19 -5.19 10.65
N LEU A 14 -0.45 -4.58 9.73
CA LEU A 14 -0.38 -5.01 8.33
C LEU A 14 0.39 -6.33 8.21
N ILE A 15 1.52 -6.45 8.90
CA ILE A 15 2.37 -7.65 8.89
C ILE A 15 1.58 -8.88 9.39
N LYS A 16 0.93 -8.77 10.55
CA LYS A 16 0.17 -9.87 11.16
C LYS A 16 -0.99 -10.38 10.32
N ARG A 17 -1.56 -9.52 9.46
CA ARG A 17 -2.69 -9.85 8.59
C ARG A 17 -2.26 -10.16 7.15
N LYS A 18 -0.97 -10.08 6.84
CA LYS A 18 -0.42 -10.42 5.51
C LYS A 18 -0.71 -11.89 5.19
N GLY A 19 -1.03 -12.19 3.93
CA GLY A 19 -1.18 -13.57 3.45
C GLY A 19 -2.47 -14.31 3.84
N ASN A 20 -3.39 -13.69 4.59
CA ASN A 20 -4.63 -14.34 5.03
C ASN A 20 -5.79 -14.35 4.00
N GLY A 21 -5.53 -14.01 2.74
CA GLY A 21 -6.54 -13.98 1.66
C GLY A 21 -7.55 -12.81 1.69
N LEU A 22 -7.58 -11.99 2.74
CA LEU A 22 -8.52 -10.87 2.85
C LEU A 22 -7.98 -9.56 2.23
N ILE A 23 -8.86 -8.62 1.89
CA ILE A 23 -8.46 -7.26 1.48
C ILE A 23 -8.22 -6.40 2.73
N LYS A 24 -7.21 -5.52 2.69
CA LYS A 24 -6.83 -4.65 3.81
C LYS A 24 -7.09 -3.20 3.43
N ILE A 25 -7.99 -2.54 4.15
CA ILE A 25 -8.33 -1.14 3.92
C ILE A 25 -7.69 -0.30 5.02
N VAL A 26 -6.81 0.62 4.65
CA VAL A 26 -6.18 1.58 5.58
C VAL A 26 -6.95 2.91 5.50
N THR A 27 -7.68 3.25 6.56
CA THR A 27 -8.47 4.49 6.64
C THR A 27 -7.81 5.55 7.51
N GLY A 28 -8.31 6.78 7.45
CA GLY A 28 -7.84 7.90 8.26
C GLY A 28 -7.88 9.24 7.53
N ILE A 29 -7.74 10.34 8.26
CA ILE A 29 -7.84 11.71 7.72
C ILE A 29 -6.78 12.02 6.65
N ARG A 30 -7.05 13.02 5.79
CA ARG A 30 -6.07 13.50 4.80
C ARG A 30 -4.78 13.94 5.51
N ARG A 31 -3.61 13.65 4.90
CA ARG A 31 -2.27 13.97 5.43
C ARG A 31 -1.82 13.22 6.70
N CYS A 32 -2.57 12.23 7.20
CA CYS A 32 -2.07 11.40 8.32
C CYS A 32 -0.99 10.37 7.94
N GLY A 33 -0.47 10.38 6.70
CA GLY A 33 0.65 9.53 6.28
C GLY A 33 0.31 8.08 5.89
N LYS A 34 -0.93 7.79 5.47
CA LYS A 34 -1.33 6.45 4.99
C LYS A 34 -0.47 5.98 3.80
N SER A 35 -0.26 6.85 2.81
CA SER A 35 0.56 6.53 1.63
C SER A 35 1.99 6.20 2.05
N TYR A 36 2.56 6.91 3.02
CA TYR A 36 3.89 6.61 3.55
C TYR A 36 3.94 5.27 4.30
N LEU A 37 2.92 4.95 5.10
CA LEU A 37 2.81 3.64 5.75
C LEU A 37 2.82 2.47 4.74
N LEU A 38 2.06 2.58 3.64
CA LEU A 38 1.94 1.52 2.64
C LEU A 38 3.10 1.49 1.64
N ARG A 39 3.38 2.63 1.00
CA ARG A 39 4.33 2.76 -0.12
C ARG A 39 5.80 2.83 0.30
N THR A 40 6.06 3.09 1.58
CA THR A 40 7.42 3.15 2.11
C THR A 40 7.63 2.09 3.15
N LEU A 41 6.98 2.19 4.32
CA LEU A 41 7.28 1.30 5.45
C LEU A 41 6.91 -0.16 5.16
N PHE A 42 5.69 -0.40 4.69
CA PHE A 42 5.25 -1.76 4.39
C PHE A 42 5.94 -2.32 3.14
N LYS A 43 6.12 -1.51 2.08
CA LYS A 43 6.91 -1.89 0.91
C LYS A 43 8.33 -2.32 1.29
N ASN A 44 9.04 -1.53 2.08
CA ASN A 44 10.40 -1.85 2.53
C ASN A 44 10.42 -3.14 3.33
N HIS A 45 9.47 -3.33 4.26
CA HIS A 45 9.33 -4.59 4.98
C HIS A 45 9.14 -5.79 4.02
N LEU A 46 8.33 -5.67 2.97
CA LEU A 46 8.15 -6.75 1.98
C LEU A 46 9.46 -7.07 1.24
N LEU A 47 10.18 -6.04 0.78
CA LEU A 47 11.46 -6.19 0.08
C LEU A 47 12.53 -6.83 0.98
N GLU A 48 12.66 -6.35 2.21
CA GLU A 48 13.59 -6.90 3.22
C GLU A 48 13.28 -8.37 3.57
N ASN A 49 12.03 -8.80 3.38
CA ASN A 49 11.58 -10.18 3.60
C ASN A 49 11.53 -11.01 2.30
N GLY A 50 12.22 -10.57 1.24
CA GLY A 50 12.45 -11.36 0.03
C GLY A 50 11.30 -11.34 -0.99
N VAL A 51 10.32 -10.44 -0.85
CA VAL A 51 9.35 -10.22 -1.93
C VAL A 51 10.04 -9.46 -3.06
N ASP A 52 10.05 -10.05 -4.26
CA ASP A 52 10.58 -9.40 -5.46
C ASP A 52 9.77 -8.12 -5.77
N GLU A 53 10.45 -7.03 -6.09
CA GLU A 53 9.84 -5.74 -6.42
C GLU A 53 8.80 -5.87 -7.54
N LYS A 54 9.03 -6.77 -8.51
CA LYS A 54 8.06 -7.00 -9.61
C LYS A 54 6.71 -7.56 -9.15
N HIS A 55 6.64 -8.11 -7.93
CA HIS A 55 5.42 -8.59 -7.30
C HIS A 55 4.74 -7.53 -6.42
N ILE A 56 5.31 -6.33 -6.30
CA ILE A 56 4.75 -5.21 -5.56
C ILE A 56 4.17 -4.19 -6.55
N ILE A 57 2.85 -4.24 -6.73
CA ILE A 57 2.14 -3.34 -7.66
C ILE A 57 1.57 -2.17 -6.87
N GLU A 58 1.98 -0.96 -7.25
CA GLU A 58 1.51 0.29 -6.64
C GLU A 58 0.71 1.10 -7.66
N MET A 59 -0.49 1.54 -7.28
CA MET A 59 -1.32 2.42 -8.11
C MET A 59 -1.87 3.57 -7.29
N ALA A 60 -1.91 4.75 -7.91
CA ALA A 60 -2.42 5.98 -7.32
C ALA A 60 -3.60 6.47 -8.16
N PHE A 61 -4.81 5.99 -7.84
CA PHE A 61 -6.02 6.34 -8.58
C PHE A 61 -6.34 7.84 -8.57
N ASP A 62 -5.75 8.61 -7.65
CA ASP A 62 -5.91 10.05 -7.56
C ASP A 62 -5.07 10.85 -8.58
N LEU A 63 -4.06 10.22 -9.20
CA LEU A 63 -3.27 10.84 -10.27
C LEU A 63 -4.08 10.98 -11.56
N PHE A 64 -3.81 12.04 -12.31
CA PHE A 64 -4.46 12.30 -13.60
C PHE A 64 -4.19 11.17 -14.61
N ASP A 65 -2.95 10.70 -14.67
CA ASP A 65 -2.53 9.61 -15.56
C ASP A 65 -3.27 8.28 -15.28
N ASN A 66 -3.86 8.13 -14.08
CA ASN A 66 -4.59 6.93 -13.69
C ASN A 66 -6.12 7.11 -13.70
N ILE A 67 -6.64 8.17 -14.34
CA ILE A 67 -8.07 8.48 -14.29
C ILE A 67 -8.94 7.38 -14.90
N GLU A 68 -8.45 6.69 -15.94
CA GLU A 68 -9.14 5.57 -16.60
C GLU A 68 -9.32 4.36 -15.67
N TYR A 69 -8.35 4.09 -14.79
CA TYR A 69 -8.42 2.99 -13.82
C TYR A 69 -9.40 3.24 -12.67
N ARG A 70 -10.07 4.40 -12.62
CA ARG A 70 -11.19 4.61 -11.69
C ARG A 70 -12.45 3.87 -12.12
N ASP A 71 -12.57 3.52 -13.41
CA ASP A 71 -13.63 2.64 -13.89
C ASP A 71 -13.28 1.18 -13.53
N PRO A 72 -14.09 0.48 -12.71
CA PRO A 72 -13.86 -0.91 -12.37
C PRO A 72 -13.78 -1.83 -13.60
N LYS A 73 -14.53 -1.53 -14.66
CA LYS A 73 -14.50 -2.31 -15.91
C LYS A 73 -13.18 -2.17 -16.64
N HIS A 74 -12.51 -1.03 -16.50
CA HIS A 74 -11.19 -0.79 -17.08
C HIS A 74 -10.08 -1.36 -16.18
N PHE A 75 -10.17 -1.16 -14.86
CA PHE A 75 -9.17 -1.64 -13.90
C PHE A 75 -9.15 -3.17 -13.75
N TYR A 76 -10.32 -3.80 -13.75
CA TYR A 76 -10.46 -5.23 -13.57
C TYR A 76 -11.54 -5.81 -14.50
N PRO A 77 -11.24 -5.92 -15.81
CA PRO A 77 -12.21 -6.28 -16.86
C PRO A 77 -12.77 -7.71 -16.77
N LYS A 78 -12.30 -8.51 -15.82
CA LYS A 78 -12.66 -9.94 -15.65
C LYS A 78 -13.80 -10.16 -14.62
N ILE A 79 -14.49 -9.10 -14.18
CA ILE A 79 -15.75 -9.16 -13.42
C ILE A 79 -16.89 -8.67 -14.33
#